data_AF-A0A2G2Y9W7-F1
#
_entry.id   AF-A0A2G2Y9W7-F1
#
_cell.length_a   1.000
_cell.length_b   1.000
_cell.length_c   1.000
_cell.angle_alpha   90.00
_cell.angle_beta   90.00
_cell.angle_gamma   90.00
#
_symmetry.space_group_name_H-M   'P 1'
#
loop_
_entity.id
_entity.type
_entity.pdbx_description
1 polymer ?
#
loop_
_entity_poly.entity_id
_entity_poly.type
_entity_poly.pdbx_seq_one_letter_code
_entity_poly.pdbx_strand_id
1 'polypeptide(L)'
;MLVILLAYHVDYWDYMGRKDPFGSSLCTLKQKAYVESLNLDTMFTLQIVVQGRMQCVGNQLDAVLDCIKSATRFAAPSFQATIERPTPESLQVSLLGSLRIKVDDNGANIMIALYKCGLVTDITMGENKGKMLANDYVVRKLEKLCSVKDITPKKTISGTVSFSLWDGFNSNKCGVALFVETVSHQICGSQNFKLPEKL
;
A
#
# COMPACT_ATOMS: atom_id res chain seq x y z
N MET A 1 16.23 4.77 9.80
CA MET A 1 15.39 5.39 8.74
C MET A 1 14.04 4.71 8.77
N LEU A 2 12.96 5.45 9.06
CA LEU A 2 11.62 4.86 9.14
C LEU A 2 10.97 4.85 7.76
N VAL A 3 10.41 3.70 7.35
CA VAL A 3 9.70 3.52 6.09
C VAL A 3 8.39 2.79 6.34
N ILE A 4 7.41 3.02 5.48
CA ILE A 4 6.19 2.20 5.40
C ILE A 4 6.32 1.39 4.11
N LEU A 5 6.31 0.07 4.25
CA LEU A 5 6.42 -0.87 3.14
C LEU A 5 5.03 -1.42 2.83
N LEU A 6 4.75 -1.60 1.55
CA LEU A 6 3.54 -2.22 1.02
C LEU A 6 3.94 -3.09 -0.17
N ALA A 7 3.61 -4.38 -0.12
CA ALA A 7 3.86 -5.33 -1.18
C ALA A 7 2.60 -5.53 -2.02
N TYR A 8 2.68 -5.14 -3.29
CA TYR A 8 1.61 -5.25 -4.26
C TYR A 8 1.89 -6.43 -5.19
N HIS A 9 1.13 -7.52 -5.01
CA HIS A 9 1.28 -8.72 -5.83
C HIS A 9 0.47 -8.57 -7.12
N VAL A 10 1.18 -8.48 -8.24
CA VAL A 10 0.59 -8.40 -9.57
C VAL A 10 0.11 -9.78 -10.04
N ASP A 11 -0.91 -9.81 -10.88
CA ASP A 11 -1.52 -11.05 -11.37
C ASP A 11 -1.10 -11.42 -12.79
N TYR A 12 -0.36 -10.57 -13.50
CA TYR A 12 0.01 -10.85 -14.89
C TYR A 12 1.04 -11.97 -15.04
N TRP A 13 1.60 -12.54 -13.97
CA TRP A 13 2.43 -13.75 -14.07
C TRP A 13 1.61 -15.04 -14.00
N ASP A 14 0.31 -14.96 -13.68
CA ASP A 14 -0.54 -16.14 -13.50
C ASP A 14 -0.61 -17.03 -14.76
N TYR A 15 -0.40 -16.45 -15.95
CA TYR A 15 -0.36 -17.21 -17.21
C TYR A 15 0.80 -18.20 -17.31
N MET A 16 1.85 -18.03 -16.49
CA MET A 16 3.01 -18.95 -16.44
C MET A 16 2.72 -20.25 -15.68
N GLY A 17 1.46 -20.51 -15.35
CA GLY A 17 0.97 -21.81 -14.89
C GLY A 17 0.73 -21.89 -13.38
N ARG A 18 1.31 -20.99 -12.57
CA ARG A 18 0.97 -20.88 -11.16
C ARG A 18 0.37 -19.52 -10.86
N LYS A 19 -0.86 -19.55 -10.33
CA LYS A 19 -1.52 -18.37 -9.76
C LYS A 19 -0.90 -17.96 -8.42
N ASP A 20 -0.51 -16.70 -8.30
CA ASP A 20 -0.12 -16.12 -7.01
C ASP A 20 -1.38 -15.99 -6.13
N PRO A 21 -1.44 -16.57 -4.92
CA PRO A 21 -2.60 -16.44 -4.03
C PRO A 21 -2.88 -15.00 -3.58
N PHE A 22 -1.92 -14.09 -3.74
CA PHE A 22 -2.05 -12.67 -3.40
C PHE A 22 -2.13 -11.78 -4.64
N GLY A 23 -1.96 -12.35 -5.83
CA GLY A 23 -2.06 -11.66 -7.12
C GLY A 23 -3.41 -10.95 -7.27
N SER A 24 -3.38 -9.69 -7.70
CA SER A 24 -4.59 -8.90 -7.92
C SER A 24 -4.44 -7.95 -9.11
N SER A 25 -5.49 -7.89 -9.93
CA SER A 25 -5.59 -6.95 -11.05
C SER A 25 -5.49 -5.50 -10.59
N LEU A 26 -5.94 -5.19 -9.37
CA LEU A 26 -5.79 -3.86 -8.78
C LEU A 26 -4.31 -3.49 -8.56
N CYS A 27 -3.48 -4.46 -8.15
CA CYS A 27 -2.04 -4.26 -8.01
C CYS A 27 -1.37 -4.09 -9.37
N THR A 28 -1.76 -4.90 -10.37
CA THR A 28 -1.30 -4.75 -11.76
C THR A 28 -1.64 -3.37 -12.33
N LEU A 29 -2.88 -2.91 -12.13
CA LEU A 29 -3.31 -1.57 -12.56
C LEU A 29 -2.53 -0.48 -11.83
N LYS A 30 -2.24 -0.64 -10.53
CA LYS A 30 -1.40 0.31 -9.79
C LYS A 30 0.03 0.36 -10.33
N GLN A 31 0.62 -0.78 -10.69
CA GLN A 31 1.93 -0.79 -11.32
C GLN A 31 1.91 -0.12 -12.70
N LYS A 32 0.90 -0.42 -13.52
CA LYS A 32 0.71 0.22 -14.82
C LYS A 32 0.64 1.74 -14.69
N ALA A 33 -0.11 2.24 -13.71
CA ALA A 33 -0.19 3.67 -13.41
C ALA A 33 1.18 4.28 -13.06
N TYR A 34 2.05 3.55 -12.34
CA TYR A 34 3.42 4.00 -12.10
C TYR A 34 4.30 3.98 -13.34
N VAL A 35 4.17 2.96 -14.20
CA VAL A 35 4.88 2.91 -15.49
C VAL A 35 4.55 4.13 -16.33
N GLU A 36 3.26 4.49 -16.42
CA GLU A 36 2.80 5.69 -17.12
C GLU A 36 3.32 6.98 -16.45
N SER A 37 3.16 7.13 -15.12
CA SER A 37 3.55 8.36 -14.42
C SER A 37 5.06 8.61 -14.38
N LEU A 38 5.85 7.54 -14.44
CA LEU A 38 7.32 7.59 -14.39
C LEU A 38 7.96 7.51 -15.79
N ASN A 39 7.14 7.49 -16.86
CA ASN A 39 7.59 7.34 -18.25
C ASN A 39 8.53 6.13 -18.45
N LEU A 40 8.12 4.96 -17.96
CA LEU A 40 8.89 3.72 -18.13
C LEU A 40 8.38 2.95 -19.36
N ASP A 41 9.28 2.21 -20.00
CA ASP A 41 8.94 1.47 -21.22
C ASP A 41 8.06 0.24 -20.97
N THR A 42 8.21 -0.40 -19.80
CA THR A 42 7.53 -1.67 -19.51
C THR A 42 7.32 -1.92 -18.02
N MET A 43 6.33 -2.76 -17.71
CA MET A 43 6.14 -3.34 -16.38
C MET A 43 7.11 -4.51 -16.20
N PHE A 44 7.70 -4.61 -15.00
CA PHE A 44 8.57 -5.72 -14.64
C PHE A 44 8.50 -5.98 -13.14
N THR A 45 8.92 -7.16 -12.71
CA THR A 45 9.12 -7.48 -11.30
C THR A 45 10.51 -8.09 -11.12
N LEU A 46 11.25 -7.81 -10.05
CA LEU A 46 10.86 -7.02 -8.87
C LEU A 46 11.09 -5.51 -9.10
N GLN A 47 10.04 -4.71 -9.00
CA GLN A 47 10.10 -3.25 -9.06
C GLN A 47 9.80 -2.66 -7.68
N ILE A 48 10.63 -1.71 -7.23
CA ILE A 48 10.36 -0.88 -6.06
C ILE A 48 10.04 0.54 -6.53
N VAL A 49 8.93 1.09 -6.07
CA VAL A 49 8.54 2.48 -6.31
C VAL A 49 8.60 3.25 -5.00
N VAL A 50 9.40 4.31 -4.94
CA VAL A 50 9.52 5.15 -3.74
C VAL A 50 8.72 6.43 -3.93
N GLN A 51 7.65 6.54 -3.12
CA GLN A 51 6.73 7.67 -3.07
C GLN A 51 6.12 8.06 -4.44
N GLY A 52 6.02 7.12 -5.38
CA GLY A 52 5.53 7.39 -6.74
C GLY A 52 6.38 8.37 -7.55
N ARG A 53 7.63 8.62 -7.15
CA ARG A 53 8.51 9.63 -7.78
C ARG A 53 9.73 9.03 -8.46
N MET A 54 10.15 7.86 -7.99
CA MET A 54 11.33 7.17 -8.48
C MET A 54 11.11 5.67 -8.32
N GLN A 55 11.88 4.91 -9.10
CA GLN A 55 11.81 3.45 -9.09
C GLN A 55 13.21 2.85 -9.18
N CYS A 56 13.35 1.61 -8.70
CA CYS A 56 14.54 0.81 -8.87
C CYS A 56 14.20 -0.69 -8.92
N VAL A 57 15.17 -1.50 -9.35
CA VAL A 57 15.03 -2.96 -9.35
C VAL A 57 15.18 -3.48 -7.92
N GLY A 58 14.20 -4.25 -7.45
CA GLY A 58 14.08 -4.66 -6.05
C GLY A 58 15.09 -5.72 -5.58
N ASN A 59 15.84 -6.35 -6.48
CA ASN A 59 16.87 -7.34 -6.13
C ASN A 59 18.27 -6.73 -5.95
N GLN A 60 18.42 -5.40 -6.10
CA GLN A 60 19.67 -4.68 -5.89
C GLN A 60 19.60 -3.86 -4.60
N LEU A 61 20.11 -4.40 -3.50
CA LEU A 61 19.97 -3.79 -2.17
C LEU A 61 20.50 -2.36 -2.11
N ASP A 62 21.69 -2.10 -2.65
CA ASP A 62 22.28 -0.76 -2.64
C ASP A 62 21.43 0.24 -3.42
N ALA A 63 20.92 -0.15 -4.60
CA ALA A 63 20.02 0.69 -5.39
C ALA A 63 18.74 1.02 -4.62
N VAL A 64 18.16 0.05 -3.91
CA VAL A 64 16.97 0.28 -3.07
C VAL A 64 17.29 1.23 -1.92
N LEU A 65 18.40 1.04 -1.22
CA LEU A 65 18.79 1.90 -0.10
C LEU A 65 19.05 3.34 -0.56
N ASP A 66 19.72 3.53 -1.69
CA ASP A 66 20.02 4.84 -2.25
C ASP A 66 18.76 5.54 -2.77
N CYS A 67 17.84 4.79 -3.38
CA CYS A 67 16.51 5.27 -3.77
C CYS A 67 15.73 5.77 -2.53
N ILE A 68 15.74 5.02 -1.43
CA ILE A 68 15.06 5.44 -0.20
C ILE A 68 15.77 6.64 0.47
N LYS A 69 17.11 6.69 0.48
CA LYS A 69 17.88 7.78 1.10
C LYS A 69 17.72 9.11 0.35
N SER A 70 17.70 9.06 -0.98
CA SER A 70 17.58 10.24 -1.86
C SER A 70 16.15 10.79 -1.94
N ALA A 71 15.15 10.00 -1.55
CA ALA A 71 13.77 10.43 -1.58
C ALA A 71 13.47 11.57 -0.59
N THR A 72 12.79 12.61 -1.07
CA THR A 72 12.27 13.72 -0.27
C THR A 72 11.44 13.21 0.91
N ARG A 73 11.65 13.75 2.11
CA ARG A 73 10.87 13.38 3.29
C ARG A 73 9.67 14.30 3.45
N PHE A 74 8.50 13.70 3.63
CA PHE A 74 7.28 14.40 3.97
C PHE A 74 6.94 14.17 5.45
N ALA A 75 6.42 15.20 6.11
CA ALA A 75 5.89 15.05 7.45
C ALA A 75 4.69 14.10 7.43
N ALA A 76 4.65 13.16 8.36
CA ALA A 76 3.51 12.25 8.50
C ALA A 76 2.22 13.05 8.75
N PRO A 77 1.09 12.70 8.10
CA PRO A 77 -0.23 13.17 8.50
C PRO A 77 -0.50 12.94 9.99
N SER A 78 -1.49 13.64 10.53
CA SER A 78 -1.86 13.57 11.96
C SER A 78 -3.27 13.03 12.10
N PHE A 79 -3.49 11.78 11.71
CA PHE A 79 -4.76 11.08 11.88
C PHE A 79 -4.79 10.21 13.13
N GLN A 80 -5.96 10.15 13.74
CA GLN A 80 -6.35 9.12 14.69
C GLN A 80 -7.28 8.15 13.97
N ALA A 81 -7.12 6.85 14.25
CA ALA A 81 -7.91 5.79 13.67
C ALA A 81 -8.72 5.10 14.77
N THR A 82 -10.03 5.01 14.56
CA THR A 82 -10.92 4.09 15.29
C THR A 82 -11.16 2.89 14.38
N ILE A 83 -10.72 1.72 14.82
CA ILE A 83 -10.81 0.48 14.04
C ILE A 83 -11.72 -0.47 14.78
N GLU A 84 -12.79 -0.89 14.10
CA GLU A 84 -13.83 -1.75 14.64
C GLU A 84 -14.08 -2.92 13.69
N ARG A 85 -14.60 -4.02 14.22
CA ARG A 85 -14.99 -5.20 13.44
C ARG A 85 -16.49 -5.45 13.66
N PRO A 86 -17.37 -4.78 12.89
CA PRO A 86 -18.82 -4.86 13.11
C PRO A 86 -19.38 -6.28 12.90
N THR A 87 -18.80 -7.03 11.98
CA THR A 87 -19.13 -8.45 11.73
C THR A 87 -17.85 -9.27 11.55
N PRO A 88 -17.87 -10.60 11.70
CA PRO A 88 -16.68 -11.42 11.47
C PRO A 88 -16.04 -11.22 10.09
N GLU A 89 -16.81 -10.82 9.08
CA GLU A 89 -16.39 -10.63 7.69
C GLU A 89 -16.10 -9.17 7.34
N SER A 90 -16.20 -8.22 8.27
CA SER A 90 -16.04 -6.79 7.98
C SER A 90 -15.12 -6.07 8.96
N LEU A 91 -14.26 -5.20 8.43
CA LEU A 91 -13.43 -4.29 9.21
C LEU A 91 -13.77 -2.85 8.83
N GLN A 92 -14.11 -2.04 9.81
CA GLN A 92 -14.39 -0.62 9.64
C GLN A 92 -13.21 0.21 10.18
N VAL A 93 -12.75 1.17 9.39
CA VAL A 93 -11.67 2.09 9.76
C VAL A 93 -12.19 3.52 9.62
N SER A 94 -12.44 4.16 10.76
CA SER A 94 -12.85 5.55 10.86
C SER A 94 -11.64 6.42 11.19
N LEU A 95 -11.40 7.47 10.41
CA LEU A 95 -10.23 8.32 10.50
C LEU A 95 -10.64 9.76 10.75
N LEU A 96 -9.98 10.42 11.69
CA LEU A 96 -10.13 11.84 11.98
C LEU A 96 -8.74 12.47 12.14
N GLY A 97 -8.44 13.50 11.37
CA GLY A 97 -7.11 14.08 11.39
C GLY A 97 -6.90 15.21 10.42
N SER A 98 -5.64 15.47 10.08
CA SER A 98 -5.27 16.51 9.13
C SER A 98 -3.99 16.19 8.36
N LEU A 99 -3.86 16.81 7.19
CA LEU A 99 -2.63 16.78 6.41
C LEU A 99 -1.62 17.79 6.96
N ARG A 100 -0.33 17.49 6.78
CA ARG A 100 0.78 18.42 7.08
C ARG A 100 1.25 19.21 5.87
N ILE A 101 0.66 18.94 4.70
CA ILE A 101 0.98 19.57 3.42
C ILE A 101 -0.20 20.42 2.94
N LYS A 102 0.08 21.34 2.03
CA LYS A 102 -0.94 21.98 1.20
C LYS A 102 -1.28 21.04 0.04
N VAL A 103 -2.56 20.94 -0.28
CA VAL A 103 -3.06 20.32 -1.52
C VAL A 103 -3.61 21.45 -2.38
N ASP A 104 -3.22 21.49 -3.65
CA ASP A 104 -3.67 22.46 -4.64
C ASP A 104 -5.00 22.04 -5.29
N ASP A 105 -5.36 22.70 -6.39
CA ASP A 105 -6.59 22.50 -7.16
C ASP A 105 -6.59 21.21 -7.99
N ASN A 106 -5.38 20.71 -8.34
CA ASN A 106 -5.20 19.37 -8.93
C ASN A 106 -5.73 18.26 -8.00
N GLY A 107 -5.59 18.47 -6.69
CA GLY A 107 -6.15 17.59 -5.67
C GLY A 107 -5.30 16.35 -5.38
N ALA A 108 -5.73 15.63 -4.35
CA ALA A 108 -5.13 14.38 -3.92
C ALA A 108 -6.19 13.41 -3.37
N ASN A 109 -5.87 12.13 -3.36
CA ASN A 109 -6.66 11.08 -2.76
C ASN A 109 -6.02 10.65 -1.43
N ILE A 110 -6.84 10.49 -0.40
CA ILE A 110 -6.42 9.82 0.83
C ILE A 110 -6.76 8.35 0.68
N MET A 111 -5.72 7.53 0.56
CA MET A 111 -5.80 6.09 0.29
C MET A 111 -5.48 5.30 1.54
N ILE A 112 -6.20 4.20 1.75
CA ILE A 112 -6.08 3.31 2.91
C ILE A 112 -5.78 1.91 2.41
N ALA A 113 -4.62 1.37 2.76
CA ALA A 113 -4.22 0.00 2.46
C ALA A 113 -4.31 -0.86 3.72
N LEU A 114 -5.09 -1.94 3.65
CA LEU A 114 -5.06 -3.02 4.65
C LEU A 114 -4.05 -4.07 4.17
N TYR A 115 -2.96 -4.25 4.92
CA TYR A 115 -1.90 -5.18 4.60
C TYR A 115 -1.77 -6.30 5.64
N LYS A 116 -1.14 -7.42 5.24
CA LYS A 116 -0.87 -8.57 6.09
C LYS A 116 0.60 -9.00 6.01
N CYS A 117 1.17 -9.38 7.15
CA CYS A 117 2.52 -9.90 7.29
C CYS A 117 2.53 -11.39 7.70
N GLY A 118 3.69 -12.03 7.61
CA GLY A 118 3.90 -13.42 8.02
C GLY A 118 3.05 -14.41 7.23
N LEU A 119 2.85 -14.13 5.94
CA LEU A 119 2.24 -15.04 4.98
C LEU A 119 3.33 -15.95 4.42
N VAL A 120 3.01 -17.23 4.27
CA VAL A 120 3.94 -18.22 3.74
C VAL A 120 3.26 -18.94 2.59
N THR A 121 3.95 -18.98 1.46
CA THR A 121 3.49 -19.64 0.26
C THR A 121 4.40 -20.82 -0.02
N ASP A 122 3.86 -22.03 0.05
CA ASP A 122 4.56 -23.24 -0.38
C ASP A 122 4.62 -23.28 -1.91
N ILE A 123 5.81 -23.49 -2.48
CA ILE A 123 6.02 -23.53 -3.92
C ILE A 123 6.04 -24.97 -4.42
N THR A 124 4.94 -25.36 -5.06
CA THR A 124 4.72 -26.74 -5.52
C THR A 124 5.15 -27.00 -6.97
N MET A 125 5.38 -25.95 -7.77
CA MET A 125 5.72 -26.02 -9.20
C MET A 125 6.67 -24.90 -9.65
N GLY A 126 7.24 -25.05 -10.85
CA GLY A 126 8.15 -24.09 -11.47
C GLY A 126 9.58 -24.17 -10.94
N GLU A 127 10.44 -23.23 -11.36
CA GLU A 127 11.87 -23.19 -11.01
C GLU A 127 12.12 -23.07 -9.49
N ASN A 128 11.13 -22.59 -8.74
CA ASN A 128 11.21 -22.44 -7.29
C ASN A 128 10.52 -23.57 -6.52
N LYS A 129 10.18 -24.68 -7.17
CA LYS A 129 9.55 -25.85 -6.52
C LYS A 129 10.34 -26.31 -5.29
N GLY A 130 9.62 -26.63 -4.22
CA GLY A 130 10.15 -27.09 -2.93
C GLY A 130 10.61 -25.97 -1.99
N LYS A 131 10.52 -24.70 -2.41
CA LYS A 131 10.83 -23.55 -1.55
C LYS A 131 9.58 -23.04 -0.85
N MET A 132 9.77 -22.48 0.34
CA MET A 132 8.75 -21.71 1.05
C MET A 132 9.08 -20.23 0.93
N LEU A 133 8.14 -19.43 0.43
CA LEU A 133 8.32 -17.99 0.29
C LEU A 133 7.59 -17.26 1.41
N ALA A 134 8.33 -16.50 2.21
CA ALA A 134 7.78 -15.59 3.20
C ALA A 134 7.38 -14.27 2.51
N ASN A 135 6.18 -13.77 2.84
CA ASN A 135 5.63 -12.54 2.30
C ASN A 135 5.18 -11.65 3.46
N ASP A 136 5.69 -10.42 3.46
CA ASP A 136 5.37 -9.39 4.44
C ASP A 136 4.78 -8.15 3.77
N TYR A 137 3.98 -7.40 4.52
CA TYR A 137 3.33 -6.18 4.06
C TYR A 137 2.45 -6.34 2.81
N VAL A 138 1.94 -7.55 2.57
CA VAL A 138 1.09 -7.88 1.41
C VAL A 138 -0.20 -7.08 1.50
N VAL A 139 -0.43 -6.18 0.55
CA VAL A 139 -1.67 -5.42 0.46
C VAL A 139 -2.81 -6.37 0.08
N ARG A 140 -3.81 -6.48 0.96
CA ARG A 140 -4.97 -7.34 0.75
C ARG A 140 -6.20 -6.56 0.29
N LYS A 141 -6.30 -5.29 0.70
CA LYS A 141 -7.33 -4.35 0.27
C LYS A 141 -6.75 -2.94 0.16
N LEU A 142 -7.27 -2.17 -0.79
CA LEU A 142 -6.93 -0.77 -0.99
C LEU A 142 -8.21 0.01 -1.27
N GLU A 143 -8.53 0.95 -0.42
CA GLU A 143 -9.74 1.76 -0.51
C GLU A 143 -9.38 3.25 -0.50
N LYS A 144 -10.22 4.06 -1.16
CA LYS A 144 -10.10 5.52 -1.09
C LYS A 144 -11.00 6.04 0.03
N LEU A 145 -10.42 6.74 1.00
CA LEU A 145 -11.17 7.41 2.06
C LEU A 145 -11.97 8.59 1.49
N CYS A 146 -11.28 9.51 0.82
CA CYS A 146 -11.87 10.66 0.16
C CYS A 146 -10.87 11.30 -0.82
N SER A 147 -11.39 12.18 -1.67
CA SER A 147 -10.59 13.09 -2.50
C SER A 147 -10.63 14.49 -1.89
N VAL A 148 -9.50 15.19 -1.90
CA VAL A 148 -9.34 16.53 -1.34
C VAL A 148 -8.77 17.48 -2.37
N LYS A 149 -9.22 18.74 -2.35
CA LYS A 149 -8.76 19.85 -3.21
C LYS A 149 -8.69 21.14 -2.40
N ASP A 150 -7.72 21.98 -2.73
CA ASP A 150 -7.54 23.31 -2.12
C ASP A 150 -7.53 23.27 -0.58
N ILE A 151 -6.79 22.29 -0.03
CA ILE A 151 -6.69 22.07 1.41
C ILE A 151 -5.42 22.72 1.95
N THR A 152 -5.59 23.58 2.94
CA THR A 152 -4.48 24.09 3.74
C THR A 152 -4.02 23.05 4.78
N PRO A 153 -2.72 23.09 5.17
CA PRO A 153 -2.24 22.24 6.25
C PRO A 153 -3.09 22.40 7.51
N LYS A 154 -3.25 21.31 8.29
CA LYS A 154 -4.03 21.24 9.54
C LYS A 154 -5.54 21.36 9.40
N LYS A 155 -6.10 21.53 8.20
CA LYS A 155 -7.55 21.42 7.99
C LYS A 155 -8.01 20.01 8.36
N THR A 156 -9.06 19.95 9.18
CA THR A 156 -9.63 18.68 9.66
C THR A 156 -10.29 17.93 8.50
N ILE A 157 -9.99 16.64 8.43
CA ILE A 157 -10.53 15.68 7.48
C ILE A 157 -11.01 14.48 8.29
N SER A 158 -12.17 13.96 7.92
CA SER A 158 -12.69 12.71 8.46
C SER A 158 -13.27 11.84 7.36
N GLY A 159 -13.36 10.56 7.63
CA GLY A 159 -14.02 9.60 6.76
C GLY A 159 -13.96 8.19 7.34
N THR A 160 -14.72 7.30 6.73
CA THR A 160 -14.76 5.89 7.12
C THR A 160 -14.69 5.01 5.89
N VAL A 161 -13.89 3.96 5.95
CA VAL A 161 -13.86 2.88 4.95
C VAL A 161 -14.21 1.55 5.59
N SER A 162 -14.85 0.68 4.82
CA SER A 162 -15.18 -0.68 5.24
C SER A 162 -14.51 -1.68 4.30
N PHE A 163 -13.83 -2.66 4.88
CA PHE A 163 -13.18 -3.74 4.15
C PHE A 163 -13.92 -5.06 4.38
N SER A 164 -14.18 -5.80 3.31
CA SER A 164 -14.51 -7.21 3.43
C SER A 164 -13.26 -8.00 3.80
N LEU A 165 -13.33 -8.79 4.86
CA LEU A 165 -12.24 -9.62 5.35
C LEU A 165 -12.20 -10.97 4.63
N TRP A 166 -11.05 -11.63 4.73
CA TRP A 166 -10.83 -12.98 4.20
C TRP A 166 -10.86 -14.02 5.32
N ASP A 167 -11.08 -15.27 4.97
CA ASP A 167 -11.07 -16.38 5.93
C ASP A 167 -9.73 -16.51 6.67
N GLY A 168 -9.80 -16.74 7.98
CA GLY A 168 -8.61 -16.75 8.83
C GLY A 168 -7.94 -15.37 8.97
N PHE A 169 -8.75 -14.30 8.93
CA PHE A 169 -8.31 -12.97 9.33
C PHE A 169 -7.71 -13.00 10.75
N ASN A 170 -6.58 -12.31 10.91
CA ASN A 170 -5.86 -12.21 12.18
C ASN A 170 -5.28 -10.80 12.27
N SER A 171 -5.82 -9.99 13.17
CA SER A 171 -5.44 -8.58 13.36
C SER A 171 -3.98 -8.42 13.76
N ASN A 172 -3.40 -9.35 14.53
CA ASN A 172 -2.00 -9.32 14.97
C ASN A 172 -1.01 -9.42 13.80
N LYS A 173 -1.46 -9.95 12.67
CA LYS A 173 -0.67 -10.03 11.43
C LYS A 173 -1.00 -8.92 10.44
N CYS A 174 -1.88 -7.98 10.78
CA CYS A 174 -2.36 -6.97 9.85
C CYS A 174 -2.04 -5.55 10.33
N GLY A 175 -1.99 -4.63 9.38
CA GLY A 175 -1.87 -3.19 9.63
C GLY A 175 -2.64 -2.39 8.60
N VAL A 176 -2.88 -1.12 8.91
CA VAL A 176 -3.50 -0.16 8.00
C VAL A 176 -2.52 0.97 7.73
N ALA A 177 -2.19 1.17 6.46
CA ALA A 177 -1.40 2.31 6.02
C ALA A 177 -2.32 3.35 5.35
N LEU A 178 -2.28 4.58 5.86
CA LEU A 178 -2.83 5.75 5.19
C LEU A 178 -1.73 6.43 4.38
N PHE A 179 -2.03 6.84 3.16
CA PHE A 179 -1.14 7.68 2.38
C PHE A 179 -1.91 8.67 1.51
N VAL A 180 -1.31 9.84 1.28
CA VAL A 180 -1.85 10.89 0.43
C VAL A 180 -1.21 10.76 -0.95
N GLU A 181 -2.02 10.45 -1.95
CA GLU A 181 -1.58 10.19 -3.32
C GLU A 181 -2.14 11.27 -4.25
N THR A 182 -1.27 11.97 -4.98
CA THR A 182 -1.70 12.96 -5.98
C THR A 182 -2.30 12.28 -7.22
N VAL A 183 -2.90 13.07 -8.11
CA VAL A 183 -3.39 12.58 -9.40
C VAL A 183 -2.30 11.93 -10.27
N SER A 184 -1.03 12.31 -10.07
CA SER A 184 0.14 11.72 -10.74
C SER A 184 0.77 10.57 -9.94
N HIS A 185 0.02 9.96 -9.02
CA HIS A 185 0.44 8.85 -8.16
C HIS A 185 1.62 9.15 -7.21
N GLN A 186 1.98 10.41 -7.02
CA GLN A 186 3.04 10.79 -6.09
C GLN A 186 2.51 10.79 -4.66
N ILE A 187 3.31 10.27 -3.72
CA ILE A 187 2.94 10.20 -2.31
C ILE A 187 3.61 11.35 -1.56
N CYS A 188 2.81 12.12 -0.83
CA CYS A 188 3.25 13.35 -0.14
C CYS A 188 2.95 13.34 1.37
N GLY A 189 2.61 12.18 1.91
CA GLY A 189 2.46 11.94 3.34
C GLY A 189 1.92 10.54 3.58
N SER A 190 2.39 9.88 4.64
CA SER A 190 1.91 8.55 5.01
C SER A 190 1.96 8.36 6.52
N GLN A 191 1.07 7.52 7.02
CA GLN A 191 0.94 7.18 8.44
C GLN A 191 0.49 5.71 8.56
N ASN A 192 1.08 4.97 9.50
CA ASN A 192 0.76 3.58 9.73
C ASN A 192 -0.01 3.39 11.03
N PHE A 193 -0.98 2.48 11.03
CA PHE A 193 -1.81 2.12 12.17
C PHE A 193 -1.72 0.60 12.39
N LYS A 194 -1.44 0.19 13.63
CA LYS A 194 -1.61 -1.21 14.02
C LYS A 194 -3.07 -1.47 14.31
N LEU A 195 -3.54 -2.66 13.96
CA LEU A 195 -4.86 -3.09 14.39
C LEU A 195 -4.82 -3.47 15.88
N PRO A 196 -5.91 -3.24 16.64
CA PRO A 196 -6.07 -3.80 17.98
C PRO A 196 -5.92 -5.33 17.98
N GLU A 197 -5.28 -5.87 19.02
CA GLU A 197 -5.00 -7.31 19.12
C GLU A 197 -6.27 -8.17 19.23
N LYS A 198 -7.39 -7.58 19.64
CA LYS A 198 -8.68 -8.24 19.85
C LYS A 198 -9.77 -7.63 18.96
N LEU A 199 -9.70 -7.92 17.67
CA LEU A 199 -10.75 -7.62 16.68
C LEU A 199 -11.43 -8.90 16.21
#